data_AF-A0A9N9DIP6-F1
#
_entry.id   AF-A0A9N9DIP6-F1
#
_cell.length_a   1.000
_cell.length_b   1.000
_cell.length_c   1.000
_cell.angle_alpha   90.00
_cell.angle_beta   90.00
_cell.angle_gamma   90.00
#
_symmetry.space_group_name_H-M   'P 1'
#
loop_
_entity.id
_entity.type
_entity.pdbx_description
1 polymer ?
#
loop_
_entity_poly.entity_id
_entity_poly.type
_entity_poly.pdbx_seq_one_letter_code
_entity_poly.pdbx_strand_id
1 'polypeptide(L)'
;MSSKLYQGIFIPYSGRPEEVELNIESGSIQRKLNCKLTDYVTLWAKDYKLCLFCDDVGVKKDLSVNPLATRLACSLFGNTTYHLPVLGNTLLLDDEKNLTFKDLSTLLNAPTDIPHTEEIANCLIADLFQVKVPYEISFKKEFRTIHIVCREVSGKENMSQLPFPHMCYLGEDMESLLIENTYWNYIVVQVKNIDCIKMTESKRSLDPFRVFIDEKLSVFQDESIINNKKISNILSMLLVSAEEVDYSEHGYKNDITTNLVEKINEIRNKFDKSSLKKLNY
;
A
#
# COMPACT_ATOMS: atom_id res chain seq x y z
N MET A 1 -7.89 -15.36 -30.32
CA MET A 1 -8.06 -15.14 -28.87
C MET A 1 -9.17 -14.12 -28.70
N SER A 2 -10.25 -14.44 -28.00
CA SER A 2 -11.28 -13.43 -27.72
C SER A 2 -10.68 -12.45 -26.70
N SER A 3 -10.42 -11.23 -27.12
CA SER A 3 -10.07 -10.17 -26.18
C SER A 3 -11.25 -9.97 -25.23
N LYS A 4 -11.06 -10.26 -23.95
CA LYS A 4 -12.07 -9.99 -22.94
C LYS A 4 -12.32 -8.47 -22.91
N LEU A 5 -13.56 -8.07 -23.16
CA LEU A 5 -13.98 -6.67 -23.01
C LEU A 5 -14.36 -6.45 -21.56
N TYR A 6 -13.83 -5.38 -20.98
CA TYR A 6 -14.17 -4.89 -19.65
C TYR A 6 -15.10 -3.69 -19.81
N GLN A 7 -16.22 -3.69 -19.10
CA GLN A 7 -17.09 -2.53 -19.05
C GLN A 7 -16.73 -1.68 -17.83
N GLY A 8 -16.37 -0.43 -18.09
CA GLY A 8 -16.02 0.57 -17.08
C GLY A 8 -16.76 1.88 -17.29
N ILE A 9 -16.37 2.87 -16.49
CA ILE A 9 -16.91 4.22 -16.56
C ILE A 9 -15.78 5.20 -16.81
N PHE A 10 -15.81 5.83 -17.97
CA PHE A 10 -14.95 6.95 -18.28
C PHE A 10 -15.51 8.22 -17.64
N ILE A 11 -14.68 8.91 -16.86
CA ILE A 11 -15.04 10.15 -16.19
C ILE A 11 -14.15 11.25 -16.78
N PRO A 12 -14.65 12.05 -17.73
CA PRO A 12 -13.87 13.14 -18.29
C PRO A 12 -13.67 14.24 -17.24
N TYR A 13 -12.55 14.98 -17.33
CA TYR A 13 -12.32 16.13 -16.44
C TYR A 13 -13.41 17.21 -16.61
N SER A 14 -14.01 17.28 -17.81
CA SER A 14 -15.14 18.14 -18.16
C SER A 14 -16.11 17.38 -19.05
N GLY A 15 -17.38 17.34 -18.66
CA GLY A 15 -18.43 16.64 -19.40
C GLY A 15 -19.19 15.63 -18.55
N ARG A 16 -19.92 14.74 -19.22
CA ARG A 16 -20.69 13.67 -18.57
C ARG A 16 -19.89 12.37 -18.58
N PRO A 17 -19.97 11.55 -17.52
CA PRO A 17 -19.40 10.21 -17.54
C PRO A 17 -20.02 9.35 -18.64
N GLU A 18 -19.24 8.38 -19.12
CA GLU A 18 -19.62 7.46 -20.20
C GLU A 18 -19.36 6.02 -19.76
N GLU A 19 -20.33 5.13 -19.92
CA GLU A 19 -20.07 3.68 -19.89
C GLU A 19 -19.26 3.31 -21.14
N VAL A 20 -18.15 2.61 -20.94
CA VAL A 20 -17.22 2.26 -22.01
C VAL A 20 -16.82 0.80 -21.92
N GLU A 21 -16.75 0.15 -23.08
CA GLU A 21 -16.15 -1.17 -23.22
C GLU A 21 -14.71 -1.03 -23.68
N LEU A 22 -13.79 -1.68 -22.97
CA LEU A 22 -12.37 -1.55 -23.20
C LEU A 22 -11.69 -2.90 -23.24
N ASN A 23 -10.76 -3.05 -24.17
CA ASN A 23 -9.82 -4.15 -24.19
C ASN A 23 -8.51 -3.68 -23.55
N ILE A 24 -8.25 -4.13 -22.31
CA ILE A 24 -7.06 -3.73 -21.53
C ILE A 24 -5.76 -4.14 -22.26
N GLU A 25 -5.71 -5.33 -22.85
CA GLU A 25 -4.53 -5.87 -23.56
C GLU A 25 -4.18 -5.06 -24.82
N SER A 26 -5.12 -4.29 -25.36
CA SER A 26 -4.93 -3.46 -26.56
C SER A 26 -4.45 -2.04 -26.29
N GLY A 27 -4.10 -1.72 -25.04
CA GLY A 27 -3.77 -0.36 -24.63
C GLY A 27 -4.95 0.63 -24.75
N SER A 28 -6.18 0.13 -24.61
CA SER A 28 -7.38 0.96 -24.71
C SER A 28 -7.48 2.00 -23.59
N ILE A 29 -6.92 1.70 -22.40
CA ILE A 29 -6.91 2.61 -21.26
C ILE A 29 -6.08 3.86 -21.60
N GLN A 30 -4.83 3.68 -22.05
CA GLN A 30 -3.92 4.77 -22.43
C GLN A 30 -4.55 5.67 -23.51
N ARG A 31 -5.19 5.05 -24.51
CA ARG A 31 -5.87 5.77 -25.59
C ARG A 31 -7.07 6.57 -25.09
N LYS A 32 -7.90 5.99 -24.22
CA LYS A 32 -9.08 6.68 -23.68
C LYS A 32 -8.68 7.81 -22.71
N LEU A 33 -7.62 7.62 -21.94
CA LEU A 33 -7.08 8.65 -21.03
C LEU A 33 -6.19 9.68 -21.74
N ASN A 34 -5.81 9.44 -23.00
CA ASN A 34 -4.89 10.26 -23.79
C ASN A 34 -3.52 10.45 -23.09
N CYS A 35 -2.96 9.37 -22.56
CA CYS A 35 -1.67 9.38 -21.87
C CYS A 35 -0.74 8.27 -22.36
N LYS A 36 0.57 8.40 -22.11
CA LYS A 36 1.58 7.40 -22.46
C LYS A 36 1.77 6.35 -21.36
N LEU A 37 1.55 6.75 -20.11
CA LEU A 37 1.66 5.94 -18.91
C LEU A 37 0.40 6.16 -18.08
N THR A 38 -0.01 5.11 -17.37
CA THR A 38 -1.23 5.09 -16.55
C THR A 38 -0.87 4.51 -15.20
N ASP A 39 -1.06 5.29 -14.15
CA ASP A 39 -1.10 4.75 -12.78
C ASP A 39 -2.57 4.42 -12.45
N TYR A 40 -2.76 3.64 -11.40
CA TYR A 40 -4.10 3.34 -10.91
C TYR A 40 -4.14 3.40 -9.39
N VAL A 41 -5.28 3.84 -8.88
CA VAL A 41 -5.59 3.82 -7.46
C VAL A 41 -6.66 2.74 -7.23
N THR A 42 -6.36 1.77 -6.39
CA THR A 42 -7.37 0.81 -5.93
C THR A 42 -8.33 1.52 -4.99
N LEU A 43 -9.63 1.52 -5.31
CA LEU A 43 -10.68 2.08 -4.47
C LEU A 43 -11.39 0.94 -3.73
N TRP A 44 -11.68 1.15 -2.45
CA TRP A 44 -12.39 0.17 -1.64
C TRP A 44 -13.87 0.55 -1.53
N ALA A 45 -14.73 -0.39 -1.87
CA ALA A 45 -16.16 -0.29 -1.68
C ALA A 45 -16.72 -1.69 -1.46
N LYS A 46 -17.64 -1.84 -0.50
CA LYS A 46 -18.26 -3.13 -0.21
C LYS A 46 -18.83 -3.77 -1.48
N ASP A 47 -18.47 -5.03 -1.70
CA ASP A 47 -18.83 -5.84 -2.88
C ASP A 47 -18.18 -5.40 -4.21
N TYR A 48 -17.21 -4.48 -4.23
CA TYR A 48 -16.51 -4.08 -5.47
C TYR A 48 -14.99 -4.28 -5.37
N LYS A 49 -14.34 -4.46 -6.52
CA LYS A 49 -12.88 -4.47 -6.69
C LYS A 49 -12.48 -3.37 -7.66
N LEU A 50 -12.54 -2.13 -7.20
CA LEU A 50 -12.46 -0.95 -8.05
C LEU A 50 -11.02 -0.51 -8.30
N CYS A 51 -10.73 -0.18 -9.55
CA CYS A 51 -9.48 0.47 -9.96
C CYS A 51 -9.81 1.79 -10.68
N LEU A 52 -9.25 2.90 -10.20
CA LEU A 52 -9.35 4.22 -10.83
C LEU A 52 -8.05 4.55 -11.55
N PHE A 53 -8.06 4.46 -12.87
CA PHE A 53 -6.93 4.79 -13.73
C PHE A 53 -6.88 6.29 -14.01
N CYS A 54 -5.69 6.87 -13.93
CA CYS A 54 -5.42 8.28 -14.20
C CYS A 54 -4.05 8.50 -14.87
N ASP A 55 -3.80 9.74 -15.31
CA ASP A 55 -2.52 10.14 -15.90
C ASP A 55 -1.47 10.35 -14.81
N ASP A 56 -0.45 9.49 -14.79
CA ASP A 56 0.61 9.43 -13.78
C ASP A 56 1.51 10.68 -13.73
N VAL A 57 1.45 11.53 -14.76
CA VAL A 57 2.18 12.79 -14.85
C VAL A 57 1.26 14.00 -14.93
N GLY A 58 -0.01 13.86 -14.49
CA GLY A 58 -1.01 14.92 -14.55
C GLY A 58 -0.57 16.24 -13.91
N VAL A 59 0.17 16.18 -12.79
CA VAL A 59 0.74 17.36 -12.13
C VAL A 59 1.78 18.06 -13.02
N LYS A 60 2.68 17.30 -13.66
CA LYS A 60 3.71 17.86 -14.56
C LYS A 60 3.09 18.46 -15.83
N LYS A 61 1.92 17.96 -16.24
CA LYS A 61 1.15 18.40 -17.40
C LYS A 61 0.20 19.56 -17.08
N ASP A 62 0.11 19.99 -15.83
CA ASP A 62 -0.86 21.01 -15.37
C ASP A 62 -2.31 20.67 -15.77
N LEU A 63 -2.68 19.39 -15.63
CA LEU A 63 -4.04 18.94 -15.95
C LEU A 63 -5.05 19.49 -14.95
N SER A 64 -6.24 19.83 -15.45
CA SER A 64 -7.34 20.32 -14.61
C SER A 64 -7.87 19.25 -13.66
N VAL A 65 -8.37 19.68 -12.51
CA VAL A 65 -9.05 18.81 -11.54
C VAL A 65 -10.31 18.20 -12.15
N ASN A 66 -10.48 16.90 -11.95
CA ASN A 66 -11.69 16.15 -12.26
C ASN A 66 -12.61 16.13 -11.03
N PRO A 67 -13.68 16.95 -11.01
CA PRO A 67 -14.49 17.12 -9.81
C PRO A 67 -15.25 15.85 -9.43
N LEU A 68 -15.69 15.06 -10.41
CA LEU A 68 -16.46 13.85 -10.14
C LEU A 68 -15.58 12.71 -9.67
N ALA A 69 -14.42 12.50 -10.30
CA ALA A 69 -13.47 11.48 -9.88
C ALA A 69 -12.87 11.81 -8.49
N THR A 70 -12.61 13.09 -8.24
CA THR A 70 -12.20 13.56 -6.90
C THR A 70 -13.29 13.29 -5.88
N ARG A 71 -14.55 13.63 -6.19
CA ARG A 71 -15.68 13.33 -5.29
C ARG A 71 -15.85 11.84 -5.05
N LEU A 72 -15.70 11.00 -6.08
CA LEU A 72 -15.77 9.54 -5.94
C LEU A 72 -14.69 9.03 -5.00
N ALA A 73 -13.44 9.47 -5.17
CA ALA A 73 -12.36 9.15 -4.26
C ALA A 73 -12.69 9.60 -2.83
N CYS A 74 -13.16 10.84 -2.63
CA CYS A 74 -13.58 11.32 -1.32
C CYS A 74 -14.72 10.49 -0.70
N SER A 75 -15.72 10.09 -1.49
CA SER A 75 -16.85 9.30 -1.00
C SER A 75 -16.40 7.92 -0.50
N LEU A 76 -15.44 7.28 -1.19
CA LEU A 76 -15.00 5.93 -0.89
C LEU A 76 -13.88 5.85 0.15
N PHE A 77 -13.04 6.87 0.24
CA PHE A 77 -11.93 6.90 1.21
C PHE A 77 -12.26 7.65 2.50
N GLY A 78 -13.45 8.23 2.62
CA GLY A 78 -13.76 9.15 3.70
C GLY A 78 -13.54 10.61 3.32
N ASN A 79 -14.31 11.49 3.96
CA ASN A 79 -14.16 12.95 3.85
C ASN A 79 -12.94 13.44 4.66
N THR A 80 -11.81 12.75 4.50
CA THR A 80 -10.50 13.19 4.95
C THR A 80 -10.04 14.28 4.01
N THR A 81 -9.51 15.36 4.55
CA THR A 81 -9.10 16.61 3.88
C THR A 81 -7.97 16.46 2.84
N TYR A 82 -7.69 15.24 2.38
CA TYR A 82 -6.44 14.82 1.74
C TYR A 82 -6.60 13.90 0.54
N HIS A 83 -7.54 14.23 -0.35
CA HIS A 83 -7.44 13.73 -1.72
C HIS A 83 -6.70 14.79 -2.53
N LEU A 84 -5.47 14.46 -2.96
CA LEU A 84 -4.87 15.16 -4.10
C LEU A 84 -5.94 15.16 -5.19
N PRO A 85 -6.29 16.34 -5.75
CA PRO A 85 -7.33 16.40 -6.75
C PRO A 85 -6.99 15.41 -7.86
N VAL A 86 -7.94 14.55 -8.19
CA VAL A 86 -7.75 13.61 -9.30
C VAL A 86 -7.68 14.46 -10.56
N LEU A 87 -6.55 14.44 -11.25
CA LEU A 87 -6.30 15.32 -12.40
C LEU A 87 -6.62 14.63 -13.72
N GLY A 88 -7.18 15.40 -14.65
CA GLY A 88 -7.45 14.96 -16.01
C GLY A 88 -8.57 13.94 -16.13
N ASN A 89 -8.61 13.26 -17.26
CA ASN A 89 -9.58 12.20 -17.48
C ASN A 89 -9.24 10.98 -16.62
N THR A 90 -10.26 10.27 -16.16
CA THR A 90 -10.08 9.01 -15.45
C THR A 90 -10.99 7.93 -15.97
N LEU A 91 -10.64 6.70 -15.60
CA LEU A 91 -11.40 5.52 -15.94
C LEU A 91 -11.56 4.66 -14.69
N LEU A 92 -12.81 4.42 -14.32
CA LEU A 92 -13.17 3.50 -13.25
C LEU A 92 -13.45 2.13 -13.85
N LEU A 93 -12.78 1.10 -13.34
CA LEU A 93 -13.00 -0.30 -13.68
C LEU A 93 -13.25 -1.12 -12.42
N ASP A 94 -13.89 -2.26 -12.60
CA ASP A 94 -13.95 -3.32 -11.59
C ASP A 94 -13.40 -4.60 -12.23
N ASP A 95 -12.58 -5.33 -11.48
CA ASP A 95 -11.89 -6.52 -11.99
C ASP A 95 -12.86 -7.70 -12.24
N GLU A 96 -14.02 -7.69 -11.56
CA GLU A 96 -15.00 -8.79 -11.56
C GLU A 96 -16.36 -8.38 -12.15
N LYS A 97 -16.71 -7.09 -12.08
CA LYS A 97 -18.04 -6.58 -12.46
C LYS A 97 -17.99 -5.65 -13.66
N ASN A 98 -19.04 -5.69 -14.46
CA ASN A 98 -19.29 -4.67 -15.48
C ASN A 98 -19.97 -3.47 -14.81
N LEU A 99 -19.25 -2.35 -14.73
CA LEU A 99 -19.76 -1.15 -14.05
C LEU A 99 -20.80 -0.42 -14.90
N THR A 100 -21.85 0.07 -14.24
CA THR A 100 -22.93 0.86 -14.82
C THR A 100 -23.07 2.22 -14.13
N PHE A 101 -23.79 3.16 -14.74
CA PHE A 101 -24.12 4.44 -14.11
C PHE A 101 -24.86 4.29 -12.78
N LYS A 102 -25.61 3.20 -12.60
CA LYS A 102 -26.26 2.90 -11.34
C LYS A 102 -25.21 2.63 -10.25
N ASP A 103 -24.17 1.87 -10.58
CA ASP A 103 -23.07 1.58 -9.66
C ASP A 103 -22.30 2.86 -9.31
N LEU A 104 -21.98 3.71 -10.30
CA LEU A 104 -21.37 5.02 -10.04
C LEU A 104 -22.22 5.87 -9.10
N SER A 105 -23.53 5.93 -9.33
CA SER A 105 -24.44 6.68 -8.47
C SER A 105 -24.50 6.10 -7.06
N THR A 106 -24.41 4.79 -6.91
CA THR A 106 -24.34 4.14 -5.60
C THR A 106 -23.01 4.46 -4.91
N LEU A 107 -21.88 4.35 -5.60
CA LEU A 107 -20.55 4.63 -5.06
C LEU A 107 -20.39 6.09 -4.62
N LEU A 108 -20.94 7.04 -5.39
CA LEU A 108 -20.92 8.47 -5.03
C LEU A 108 -21.76 8.81 -3.80
N ASN A 109 -22.75 7.98 -3.49
CA ASN A 109 -23.67 8.11 -2.36
C ASN A 109 -23.40 7.07 -1.27
N ALA A 110 -22.36 6.25 -1.42
CA ALA A 110 -21.98 5.30 -0.41
C ALA A 110 -21.73 6.10 0.88
N PRO A 111 -22.27 5.67 2.03
CA PRO A 111 -21.77 6.21 3.28
C PRO A 111 -20.26 6.07 3.24
N THR A 112 -19.54 7.10 3.67
CA THR A 112 -18.12 6.95 3.94
C THR A 112 -18.02 5.85 4.99
N ASP A 113 -17.83 4.60 4.54
CA ASP A 113 -17.27 3.55 5.36
C ASP A 113 -15.94 4.16 5.77
N ILE A 114 -15.91 4.70 6.99
CA ILE A 114 -14.67 5.16 7.59
C ILE A 114 -13.79 3.92 7.48
N PRO A 115 -12.74 3.96 6.66
CA PRO A 115 -12.02 2.76 6.31
C PRO A 115 -11.63 2.06 7.60
N HIS A 116 -11.56 0.73 7.56
CA HIS A 116 -11.16 -0.11 8.67
C HIS A 116 -9.87 0.39 9.36
N THR A 117 -9.14 1.38 8.83
CA THR A 117 -8.09 2.18 9.47
C THR A 117 -8.20 2.32 10.99
N GLU A 118 -9.34 2.68 11.58
CA GLU A 118 -9.45 2.72 13.06
C GLU A 118 -9.32 1.32 13.68
N GLU A 119 -10.01 0.34 13.11
CA GLU A 119 -9.94 -1.06 13.53
C GLU A 119 -8.56 -1.68 13.26
N ILE A 120 -7.91 -1.35 12.14
CA ILE A 120 -6.56 -1.74 11.75
C ILE A 120 -5.56 -1.14 12.72
N ALA A 121 -5.65 0.16 13.01
CA ALA A 121 -4.81 0.82 13.99
C ALA A 121 -4.98 0.21 15.39
N ASN A 122 -6.23 -0.04 15.81
CA ASN A 122 -6.51 -0.71 17.08
C ASN A 122 -5.97 -2.14 17.13
N CYS A 123 -6.08 -2.89 16.02
CA CYS A 123 -5.52 -4.24 15.88
C CYS A 123 -4.00 -4.24 16.01
N LEU A 124 -3.32 -3.34 15.28
CA LEU A 124 -1.87 -3.17 15.35
C LEU A 124 -1.42 -2.77 16.75
N ILE A 125 -2.09 -1.80 17.37
CA ILE A 125 -1.77 -1.36 18.73
C ILE A 125 -1.90 -2.53 19.71
N ALA A 126 -3.00 -3.28 19.64
CA ALA A 126 -3.21 -4.45 20.50
C ALA A 126 -2.11 -5.51 20.32
N ASP A 127 -1.62 -5.70 19.10
CA ASP A 127 -0.57 -6.68 18.80
C ASP A 127 0.80 -6.21 19.21
N LEU A 128 1.12 -4.93 18.97
CA LEU A 128 2.34 -4.29 19.45
C LEU A 128 2.48 -4.39 20.99
N PHE A 129 1.39 -4.26 21.74
CA PHE A 129 1.41 -4.44 23.20
C PHE A 129 1.65 -5.89 23.65
N GLN A 130 1.43 -6.87 22.76
CA GLN A 130 1.66 -8.28 23.05
C GLN A 130 3.04 -8.78 22.57
N VAL A 131 3.75 -8.01 21.74
CA VAL A 131 5.09 -8.36 21.26
C VAL A 131 6.04 -8.48 22.46
N LYS A 132 6.57 -9.69 22.66
CA LYS A 132 7.65 -9.97 23.60
C LYS A 132 8.97 -9.94 22.84
N VAL A 133 9.69 -8.82 22.86
CA VAL A 133 11.03 -8.78 22.28
C VAL A 133 12.04 -9.31 23.31
N PRO A 134 12.83 -10.35 23.00
CA PRO A 134 13.96 -10.74 23.84
C PRO A 134 15.06 -9.67 23.79
N TYR A 135 15.63 -9.37 24.96
CA TYR A 135 16.66 -8.34 25.17
C TYR A 135 17.96 -8.55 24.35
N GLU A 136 18.43 -7.44 23.73
CA GLU A 136 19.83 -6.94 23.58
C GLU A 136 20.89 -7.77 22.79
N ILE A 137 21.88 -7.24 22.04
CA ILE A 137 22.51 -5.93 21.75
C ILE A 137 23.17 -6.05 20.34
N SER A 138 23.34 -4.94 19.60
CA SER A 138 23.96 -4.87 18.26
C SER A 138 25.50 -5.04 18.24
N PHE A 139 26.11 -5.26 17.06
CA PHE A 139 27.13 -4.38 16.46
C PHE A 139 27.76 -4.92 15.15
N LYS A 140 27.96 -3.98 14.20
CA LYS A 140 28.76 -3.97 12.94
C LYS A 140 28.55 -5.08 11.89
N LYS A 141 27.60 -4.84 10.96
CA LYS A 141 27.75 -4.98 9.50
C LYS A 141 26.51 -4.44 8.76
N GLU A 142 26.58 -4.38 7.42
CA GLU A 142 25.61 -3.81 6.48
C GLU A 142 24.15 -4.09 6.88
N PHE A 143 23.34 -3.02 6.94
CA PHE A 143 21.92 -3.14 7.24
C PHE A 143 21.23 -3.98 6.17
N ARG A 144 20.42 -4.95 6.59
CA ARG A 144 19.41 -5.55 5.72
C ARG A 144 18.20 -4.65 5.69
N THR A 145 17.61 -4.43 4.52
CA THR A 145 16.39 -3.62 4.40
C THR A 145 15.22 -4.50 4.01
N ILE A 146 14.15 -4.46 4.80
CA ILE A 146 12.85 -5.00 4.42
C ILE A 146 11.98 -3.83 3.99
N HIS A 147 11.58 -3.83 2.73
CA HIS A 147 10.70 -2.86 2.11
C HIS A 147 9.30 -3.46 1.98
N ILE A 148 8.36 -2.92 2.75
CA ILE A 148 6.96 -3.36 2.78
C ILE A 148 6.15 -2.43 1.89
N VAL A 149 5.37 -3.01 0.97
CA VAL A 149 4.55 -2.29 0.00
C VAL A 149 3.10 -2.81 0.02
N CYS A 150 2.15 -1.98 -0.40
CA CYS A 150 0.75 -2.40 -0.59
C CYS A 150 0.41 -2.83 -2.02
N ARG A 151 1.25 -2.44 -2.99
CA ARG A 151 1.10 -2.80 -4.40
C ARG A 151 1.60 -4.22 -4.69
N GLU A 152 1.10 -4.80 -5.77
CA GLU A 152 1.60 -6.08 -6.26
C GLU A 152 3.10 -5.98 -6.57
N VAL A 153 3.84 -6.96 -6.07
CA VAL A 153 5.27 -7.09 -6.33
C VAL A 153 5.44 -8.08 -7.48
N SER A 154 5.43 -7.58 -8.71
CA SER A 154 5.70 -8.41 -9.89
C SER A 154 7.20 -8.69 -9.99
N GLY A 155 7.62 -9.91 -9.64
CA GLY A 155 9.02 -10.30 -9.69
C GLY A 155 9.21 -11.80 -9.80
N LYS A 156 9.07 -12.35 -11.00
CA LYS A 156 9.82 -13.58 -11.35
C LYS A 156 11.29 -13.19 -11.28
N GLU A 157 12.04 -13.88 -10.41
CA GLU A 157 13.49 -13.80 -10.23
C GLU A 157 14.19 -12.93 -11.29
N ASN A 158 14.69 -11.75 -10.92
CA ASN A 158 15.69 -11.08 -11.74
C ASN A 158 16.59 -10.21 -10.88
N MET A 159 17.89 -10.54 -10.94
CA MET A 159 18.95 -9.68 -10.46
C MET A 159 18.85 -8.29 -11.11
N SER A 160 19.04 -7.27 -10.28
CA SER A 160 19.52 -5.92 -10.60
C SER A 160 18.81 -5.12 -11.69
N GLN A 161 17.87 -4.25 -11.29
CA GLN A 161 17.76 -2.88 -11.83
C GLN A 161 17.97 -1.79 -10.76
N LEU A 162 18.17 -2.18 -9.51
CA LEU A 162 18.52 -1.28 -8.40
C LEU A 162 19.98 -1.53 -8.00
N PRO A 163 20.69 -0.53 -7.44
CA PRO A 163 22.12 -0.62 -7.10
C PRO A 163 22.45 -1.60 -5.96
N PHE A 164 21.49 -2.41 -5.50
CA PHE A 164 21.67 -3.37 -4.43
C PHE A 164 21.99 -4.75 -5.01
N PRO A 165 23.19 -5.31 -4.77
CA PRO A 165 23.65 -6.53 -5.43
C PRO A 165 22.86 -7.80 -5.07
N HIS A 166 22.01 -7.76 -4.03
CA HIS A 166 21.19 -8.91 -3.61
C HIS A 166 19.81 -8.49 -3.11
N MET A 167 18.81 -8.56 -4.00
CA MET A 167 17.42 -8.20 -3.72
C MET A 167 16.45 -9.39 -3.89
N CYS A 168 15.60 -9.61 -2.89
CA CYS A 168 14.53 -10.60 -2.91
C CYS A 168 13.16 -9.93 -3.08
N TYR A 169 12.30 -10.50 -3.90
CA TYR A 169 10.91 -10.07 -4.04
C TYR A 169 9.99 -11.19 -3.56
N LEU A 170 9.23 -10.94 -2.49
CA LEU A 170 8.29 -11.90 -1.91
C LEU A 170 6.89 -11.67 -2.51
N GLY A 171 6.60 -12.45 -3.56
CA GLY A 171 5.28 -12.58 -4.16
C GLY A 171 4.47 -13.75 -3.58
N GLU A 172 3.27 -13.98 -4.13
CA GLU A 172 2.34 -15.03 -3.66
C GLU A 172 2.89 -16.46 -3.82
N ASP A 173 3.82 -16.66 -4.76
CA ASP A 173 4.34 -17.99 -5.12
C ASP A 173 5.52 -18.48 -4.23
N MET A 174 5.95 -17.70 -3.22
CA MET A 174 7.11 -18.06 -2.38
C MET A 174 6.70 -18.73 -1.05
N GLU A 175 7.22 -19.94 -0.78
CA GLU A 175 6.85 -20.75 0.39
C GLU A 175 7.24 -20.14 1.75
N SER A 176 8.43 -19.53 1.88
CA SER A 176 8.84 -18.72 3.04
C SER A 176 10.29 -18.24 2.93
N LEU A 177 10.63 -17.12 3.58
CA LEU A 177 11.97 -16.57 3.70
C LEU A 177 12.37 -16.39 5.16
N LEU A 178 13.49 -16.96 5.58
CA LEU A 178 14.09 -16.68 6.88
C LEU A 178 14.78 -15.31 6.85
N ILE A 179 14.45 -14.43 7.80
CA ILE A 179 15.06 -13.09 7.89
C ILE A 179 16.57 -13.15 8.13
N GLU A 180 17.04 -14.22 8.77
CA GLU A 180 18.46 -14.49 9.03
C GLU A 180 19.25 -14.87 7.78
N ASN A 181 18.60 -15.11 6.63
CA ASN A 181 19.27 -15.42 5.37
C ASN A 181 20.21 -14.27 4.93
N THR A 182 21.52 -14.49 5.07
CA THR A 182 22.60 -13.52 4.77
C THR A 182 22.78 -13.25 3.28
N TYR A 183 22.11 -14.01 2.41
CA TYR A 183 22.23 -13.86 0.96
C TYR A 183 21.52 -12.59 0.46
N TRP A 184 20.42 -12.17 1.10
CA TRP A 184 19.63 -11.03 0.65
C TRP A 184 19.87 -9.80 1.54
N ASN A 185 20.32 -8.71 0.93
CA ASN A 185 20.53 -7.43 1.61
C ASN A 185 19.28 -6.53 1.55
N TYR A 186 18.38 -6.81 0.60
CA TYR A 186 17.16 -6.05 0.40
C TYR A 186 16.00 -7.01 0.10
N ILE A 187 14.89 -6.90 0.81
CA ILE A 187 13.70 -7.74 0.65
C ILE A 187 12.53 -6.82 0.37
N VAL A 188 11.84 -6.97 -0.75
CA VAL A 188 10.58 -6.28 -1.04
C VAL A 188 9.44 -7.26 -0.84
N VAL A 189 8.44 -6.89 -0.05
CA VAL A 189 7.31 -7.77 0.26
C VAL A 189 6.00 -6.97 0.22
N GLN A 190 4.98 -7.56 -0.41
CA GLN A 190 3.63 -7.02 -0.29
C GLN A 190 3.10 -7.34 1.12
N VAL A 191 2.43 -6.39 1.78
CA VAL A 191 1.90 -6.56 3.15
C VAL A 191 1.08 -7.85 3.31
N LYS A 192 0.25 -8.20 2.31
CA LYS A 192 -0.55 -9.44 2.30
C LYS A 192 0.29 -10.75 2.34
N ASN A 193 1.56 -10.67 1.98
CA ASN A 193 2.53 -11.78 1.93
C ASN A 193 3.62 -11.65 3.01
N ILE A 194 3.50 -10.71 3.97
CA ILE A 194 4.51 -10.52 5.00
C ILE A 194 4.68 -11.77 5.87
N ASP A 195 3.66 -12.62 5.92
CA ASP A 195 3.66 -13.86 6.67
C ASP A 195 4.52 -14.98 6.07
N CYS A 196 5.03 -14.78 4.85
CA CYS A 196 6.11 -15.56 4.27
C CYS A 196 7.45 -15.27 4.96
N ILE A 197 7.61 -14.15 5.68
CA ILE A 197 8.80 -13.85 6.47
C ILE A 197 8.77 -14.67 7.77
N LYS A 198 9.77 -15.52 7.95
CA LYS A 198 9.98 -16.31 9.16
C LYS A 198 11.02 -15.65 10.05
N MET A 199 10.60 -15.32 11.27
CA MET A 199 11.47 -14.87 12.37
C MET A 199 11.66 -16.04 13.36
N THR A 200 12.90 -16.27 13.79
CA THR A 200 13.31 -17.32 14.73
C THR A 200 13.27 -16.78 16.16
N GLU A 201 12.67 -17.53 17.09
CA GLU A 201 12.39 -17.05 18.46
C GLU A 201 13.62 -17.04 19.42
N SER A 202 14.84 -17.42 19.00
CA SER A 202 15.90 -17.64 19.99
C SER A 202 17.36 -17.43 19.53
N LYS A 203 18.00 -16.54 20.30
CA LYS A 203 19.42 -16.33 20.65
C LYS A 203 20.33 -15.63 19.64
N ARG A 204 20.42 -14.31 19.85
CA ARG A 204 21.60 -13.45 19.60
C ARG A 204 22.27 -13.65 18.25
N SER A 205 21.59 -13.24 17.19
CA SER A 205 22.19 -12.55 16.04
C SER A 205 21.06 -12.25 15.06
N LEU A 206 20.41 -11.11 15.25
CA LEU A 206 19.82 -10.42 14.11
C LEU A 206 20.76 -9.26 13.85
N ASP A 207 21.49 -9.36 12.74
CA ASP A 207 22.18 -8.21 12.18
C ASP A 207 21.21 -7.02 12.19
N PRO A 208 21.69 -5.79 12.49
CA PRO A 208 20.81 -4.64 12.48
C PRO A 208 20.12 -4.55 11.13
N PHE A 209 18.80 -4.43 11.13
CA PHE A 209 18.01 -4.31 9.91
C PHE A 209 17.11 -3.07 9.96
N ARG A 210 16.77 -2.60 8.77
CA ARG A 210 15.88 -1.47 8.52
C ARG A 210 14.56 -1.98 7.97
N VAL A 211 13.48 -1.34 8.39
CA VAL A 211 12.19 -1.51 7.74
C VAL A 211 11.87 -0.22 7.00
N PHE A 212 11.46 -0.35 5.75
CA PHE A 212 10.97 0.75 4.93
C PHE A 212 9.52 0.49 4.53
N ILE A 213 8.65 1.47 4.73
CA ILE A 213 7.21 1.41 4.40
C ILE A 213 6.91 2.40 3.26
N ASP A 214 6.45 1.87 2.11
CA ASP A 214 6.20 2.63 0.86
C ASP A 214 4.85 3.38 0.86
N GLU A 215 4.85 4.54 0.21
CA GLU A 215 3.80 5.57 0.17
C GLU A 215 2.65 5.26 -0.80
N LYS A 216 2.90 4.47 -1.85
CA LYS A 216 1.96 4.42 -2.99
C LYS A 216 0.54 4.00 -2.60
N LEU A 217 0.40 3.23 -1.52
CA LEU A 217 -0.84 2.89 -0.82
C LEU A 217 -0.44 2.65 0.66
N SER A 218 -1.19 3.19 1.64
CA SER A 218 -0.80 3.09 3.06
C SER A 218 -0.84 1.65 3.55
N VAL A 219 0.28 1.18 4.11
CA VAL A 219 0.38 -0.15 4.74
C VAL A 219 -0.53 -0.21 5.95
N PHE A 220 -0.64 0.86 6.74
CA PHE A 220 -1.54 0.89 7.90
C PHE A 220 -3.02 0.97 7.55
N GLN A 221 -3.38 0.95 6.27
CA GLN A 221 -4.76 0.89 5.79
C GLN A 221 -5.08 -0.43 5.07
N ASP A 222 -4.12 -1.36 4.98
CA ASP A 222 -4.34 -2.62 4.29
C ASP A 222 -5.16 -3.60 5.14
N GLU A 223 -6.30 -4.04 4.60
CA GLU A 223 -7.24 -4.92 5.31
C GLU A 223 -6.65 -6.30 5.64
N SER A 224 -5.58 -6.75 4.97
CA SER A 224 -4.91 -8.00 5.31
C SER A 224 -4.40 -8.01 6.76
N ILE A 225 -4.16 -6.85 7.35
CA ILE A 225 -3.74 -6.71 8.76
C ILE A 225 -4.84 -7.18 9.70
N ILE A 226 -6.09 -6.75 9.51
CA ILE A 226 -7.22 -7.18 10.36
C ILE A 226 -7.71 -8.58 9.99
N ASN A 227 -7.61 -8.96 8.72
CA ASN A 227 -8.12 -10.22 8.21
C ASN A 227 -7.17 -11.40 8.47
N ASN A 228 -5.88 -11.15 8.75
CA ASN A 228 -4.90 -12.18 9.00
C ASN A 228 -4.01 -11.86 10.21
N LYS A 229 -4.26 -12.58 11.31
CA LYS A 229 -3.53 -12.38 12.57
C LYS A 229 -2.02 -12.57 12.43
N LYS A 230 -1.59 -13.49 11.56
CA LYS A 230 -0.18 -13.79 11.34
C LYS A 230 0.53 -12.59 10.69
N ILE A 231 -0.14 -11.91 9.75
CA ILE A 231 0.34 -10.69 9.10
C ILE A 231 0.51 -9.57 10.12
N SER A 232 -0.53 -9.27 10.91
CA SER A 232 -0.46 -8.21 11.95
C SER A 232 0.65 -8.48 12.97
N ASN A 233 0.78 -9.73 13.43
CA ASN A 233 1.82 -10.11 14.38
C ASN A 233 3.23 -9.92 13.80
N ILE A 234 3.47 -10.35 12.55
CA ILE A 234 4.79 -10.21 11.91
C ILE A 234 5.12 -8.75 11.63
N LEU A 235 4.16 -7.97 11.15
CA LEU A 235 4.32 -6.53 10.97
C LEU A 235 4.67 -5.84 12.30
N SER A 236 3.95 -6.17 13.37
CA SER A 236 4.23 -5.66 14.72
C SER A 236 5.63 -6.04 15.20
N MET A 237 6.05 -7.30 14.99
CA MET A 237 7.41 -7.74 15.34
C MET A 237 8.49 -6.99 14.55
N LEU A 238 8.30 -6.78 13.25
CA LEU A 238 9.22 -6.02 12.41
C LEU A 238 9.32 -4.56 12.87
N LEU A 239 8.17 -3.93 13.13
CA LEU A 239 8.08 -2.55 13.63
C LEU A 239 8.75 -2.36 14.99
N VAL A 240 8.81 -3.37 15.86
CA VAL A 240 9.47 -3.24 17.16
C VAL A 240 10.93 -3.71 17.13
N SER A 241 11.26 -4.70 16.30
CA SER A 241 12.61 -5.30 16.28
C SER A 241 13.61 -4.54 15.41
N ALA A 242 13.14 -3.82 14.38
CA ALA A 242 14.01 -3.08 13.46
C ALA A 242 14.78 -1.96 14.17
N GLU A 243 16.04 -1.76 13.78
CA GLU A 243 16.89 -0.72 14.33
C GLU A 243 16.43 0.66 13.88
N GLU A 244 16.10 0.77 12.59
CA GLU A 244 15.51 1.97 12.00
C GLU A 244 14.25 1.57 11.22
N VAL A 245 13.20 2.36 11.38
CA VAL A 245 11.98 2.25 10.60
C VAL A 245 11.79 3.57 9.90
N ASP A 246 12.00 3.55 8.59
CA ASP A 246 11.67 4.66 7.72
C ASP A 246 10.29 4.41 7.15
N TYR A 247 9.44 5.42 7.17
CA TYR A 247 8.13 5.34 6.54
C TYR A 247 7.96 6.59 5.71
N SER A 248 7.42 6.42 4.52
CA SER A 248 7.15 7.55 3.65
C SER A 248 5.73 8.08 3.90
N GLU A 249 4.87 7.36 4.63
CA GLU A 249 3.47 7.77 4.75
C GLU A 249 3.27 9.22 5.19
N HIS A 250 2.35 9.90 4.51
CA HIS A 250 1.96 11.24 4.83
C HIS A 250 1.09 11.26 6.10
N GLY A 251 1.73 11.20 7.28
CA GLY A 251 1.04 11.43 8.54
C GLY A 251 0.48 12.85 8.60
N TYR A 252 -0.83 12.99 8.86
CA TYR A 252 -1.48 14.27 9.09
C TYR A 252 -1.72 14.52 10.58
N LYS A 253 -1.48 15.77 11.01
CA LYS A 253 -1.76 16.23 12.37
C LYS A 253 -3.24 15.96 12.70
N ASN A 254 -3.46 15.21 13.77
CA ASN A 254 -4.75 14.77 14.32
C ASN A 254 -5.41 13.54 13.65
N ASP A 255 -4.66 12.76 12.88
CA ASP A 255 -5.15 11.54 12.23
C ASP A 255 -4.82 10.28 13.06
N ILE A 256 -5.66 9.25 12.95
CA ILE A 256 -5.51 7.93 13.59
C ILE A 256 -4.12 7.36 13.34
N THR A 257 -3.54 7.61 12.17
CA THR A 257 -2.17 7.25 11.79
C THR A 257 -1.12 7.96 12.65
N THR A 258 -1.31 9.23 12.99
CA THR A 258 -0.40 9.96 13.89
C THR A 258 -0.47 9.37 15.30
N ASN A 259 -1.68 9.09 15.81
CA ASN A 259 -1.83 8.40 17.10
C ASN A 259 -1.20 7.00 17.07
N LEU A 260 -1.37 6.26 15.97
CA LEU A 260 -0.74 4.96 15.76
C LEU A 260 0.79 5.07 15.77
N VAL A 261 1.36 6.02 15.01
CA VAL A 261 2.81 6.26 14.96
C VAL A 261 3.35 6.69 16.33
N GLU A 262 2.64 7.54 17.07
CA GLU A 262 2.99 7.92 18.45
C GLU A 262 2.99 6.69 19.36
N LYS A 263 2.00 5.81 19.27
CA LYS A 263 1.94 4.57 20.04
C LYS A 263 3.03 3.58 19.64
N ILE A 264 3.32 3.44 18.36
CA ILE A 264 4.45 2.64 17.88
C ILE A 264 5.75 3.19 18.46
N ASN A 265 5.96 4.51 18.42
CA ASN A 265 7.13 5.17 18.99
C ASN A 265 7.24 4.97 20.50
N GLU A 266 6.14 5.12 21.26
CA GLU A 266 6.09 4.82 22.69
C GLU A 266 6.53 3.38 22.99
N ILE A 267 6.10 2.41 22.19
CA ILE A 267 6.45 1.01 22.35
C ILE A 267 7.90 0.76 21.95
N ARG A 268 8.36 1.25 20.80
CA ARG A 268 9.75 1.15 20.34
C ARG A 268 10.73 1.73 21.35
N ASN A 269 10.39 2.87 21.96
CA ASN A 269 11.20 3.49 23.01
C ASN A 269 11.34 2.61 24.25
N LYS A 270 10.35 1.77 24.59
CA LYS A 270 10.46 0.80 25.70
C LYS A 270 11.47 -0.32 25.43
N PHE A 271 11.85 -0.51 24.17
CA PHE A 271 12.84 -1.49 23.71
C PHE A 271 14.14 -0.84 23.22
N ASP A 272 14.41 0.42 23.60
CA ASP A 272 15.59 1.19 23.20
C ASP A 272 15.78 1.30 21.68
N LYS A 273 14.67 1.38 20.92
CA LYS A 273 14.68 1.56 19.46
C LYS A 273 14.39 2.99 19.05
N SER A 274 14.96 3.40 17.90
CA SER A 274 14.74 4.73 17.34
C SER A 274 13.27 4.95 16.94
N SER A 275 12.76 6.17 17.09
CA SER A 275 11.44 6.53 16.57
C SER A 275 11.36 6.33 15.04
N LEU A 276 10.16 6.06 14.55
CA LEU A 276 9.85 6.05 13.13
C LEU A 276 10.28 7.38 12.49
N LYS A 277 11.00 7.32 11.37
CA LYS A 277 11.46 8.49 10.62
C LYS A 277 10.59 8.65 9.37
N LYS A 278 9.95 9.80 9.25
CA LYS A 278 9.21 10.17 8.05
C LYS A 278 10.19 10.58 6.96
N LEU A 279 10.14 9.93 5.79
CA LEU A 279 10.87 10.39 4.61
C LEU A 279 10.09 11.54 3.96
N ASN A 280 10.77 12.63 3.63
CA ASN A 280 10.20 13.73 2.85
C ASN A 280 10.61 13.50 1.39
N TYR A 281 9.66 13.12 0.53
CA TYR A 281 9.84 13.13 -0.92
C TYR A 281 9.35 14.44 -1.54
#